data_AF-A0A9D4YVY9-F1
#
_entry.id   AF-A0A9D4YVY9-F1
#
_cell.length_a   1.000
_cell.length_b   1.000
_cell.length_c   1.000
_cell.angle_alpha   90.00
_cell.angle_beta   90.00
_cell.angle_gamma   90.00
#
_symmetry.space_group_name_H-M   'P 1'
#
loop_
_entity.id
_entity.type
_entity.pdbx_description
1 polymer ?
#
loop_
_entity_poly.entity_id
_entity_poly.type
_entity_poly.pdbx_seq_one_letter_code
_entity_poly.pdbx_strand_id
1 'polypeptide(L)'
;MLGLLQVMVDRRLARLRAMAARREKARQQEYSRQEVLSYVSEQRTMEAQARHNEKLADMAQAREAQEREYEEAQIAALRQAQELQNAARQRLAEEARAAEEAEAQHWEATRHQREVQLLLQRSDELRQLKEKLHAAEVTLGRVQQQEQRAVLDAREREYSAAVEAVMVQQREAAAAKEAAEAARRAQGEEEARQALSQQMKQRTELQRVAKEEFEKERAMVDAVVRRIEEEEAAAVQARLRHQADAQADIQHFLAQQQQLRKRQREAEAAEEAELQEYLRRRREREAQEAARQANKREAQDRAYEVLKRQQEEEQARKEEEDALLDLLRAEMESESARAAAQERRQRQEAARRDMAEANEAQKRFKAERRAAERAGEEEFRRRMLERFAEEDRLEQMNMQKRRAKQAAHMREVDRLMAYRRQLYFAMREAEEAAERRQAEEEARVAAVVAAERQRMLREAGHLSDYLPKGVVQSLEELSLMKEGSQQHTQWQAPSLHPPASTGMAQQLGSAASGWDARRQQAGGWQAPASGMQASSQLVPAALQQARTGQSSSAGAPAKASGSRSGAGLSW
;
A
#
# COMPACT_ATOMS: atom_id res chain seq x y z
N MET A 1 -132.33 71.01 -64.26
CA MET A 1 -131.37 70.43 -63.30
C MET A 1 -131.00 68.96 -63.55
N LEU A 2 -131.29 68.36 -64.72
CA LEU A 2 -130.94 66.95 -65.00
C LEU A 2 -129.66 66.74 -65.85
N GLY A 3 -129.20 67.74 -66.63
CA GLY A 3 -128.00 67.58 -67.48
C GLY A 3 -126.64 67.63 -66.76
N LEU A 4 -126.55 68.26 -65.57
CA LEU A 4 -125.28 68.44 -64.85
C LEU A 4 -124.83 67.19 -64.07
N LEU A 5 -125.77 66.33 -63.65
CA LEU A 5 -125.47 65.08 -62.93
C LEU A 5 -124.89 64.01 -63.87
N GLN A 6 -125.37 63.93 -65.11
CA GLN A 6 -124.91 62.94 -66.09
C GLN A 6 -123.45 63.18 -66.52
N VAL A 7 -123.09 64.45 -66.75
CA VAL A 7 -121.70 64.84 -67.08
C VAL A 7 -120.73 64.55 -65.93
N MET A 8 -121.16 64.66 -64.66
CA MET A 8 -120.32 64.32 -63.51
C MET A 8 -120.12 62.81 -63.35
N VAL A 9 -121.16 62.00 -63.59
CA VAL A 9 -121.07 60.53 -63.54
C VAL A 9 -120.14 60.03 -64.66
N ASP A 10 -120.28 60.56 -65.88
CA ASP A 10 -119.42 60.17 -67.01
C ASP A 10 -117.96 60.58 -66.79
N ARG A 11 -117.70 61.77 -66.23
CA ARG A 11 -116.33 62.18 -65.86
C ARG A 11 -115.74 61.31 -64.75
N ARG A 12 -116.55 60.86 -63.79
CA ARG A 12 -116.10 59.98 -62.71
C ARG A 12 -115.80 58.57 -63.23
N LEU A 13 -116.66 58.02 -64.10
CA LEU A 13 -116.43 56.74 -64.77
C LEU A 13 -115.22 56.78 -65.70
N ALA A 14 -115.03 57.85 -66.48
CA ALA A 14 -113.84 58.02 -67.31
C ALA A 14 -112.55 58.08 -66.49
N ARG A 15 -112.55 58.80 -65.34
CA ARG A 15 -111.41 58.81 -64.41
C ARG A 15 -111.15 57.44 -63.80
N LEU A 16 -112.17 56.70 -63.41
CA LEU A 16 -112.01 55.34 -62.87
C LEU A 16 -111.46 54.37 -63.93
N ARG A 17 -111.96 54.43 -65.17
CA ARG A 17 -111.43 53.65 -66.31
C ARG A 17 -109.97 54.02 -66.62
N ALA A 18 -109.63 55.31 -66.61
CA ALA A 18 -108.25 55.76 -66.80
C ALA A 18 -107.32 55.31 -65.65
N MET A 19 -107.79 55.32 -64.40
CA MET A 19 -107.03 54.77 -63.27
C MET A 19 -106.88 53.25 -63.33
N ALA A 20 -107.92 52.51 -63.75
CA ALA A 20 -107.85 51.07 -63.97
C ALA A 20 -106.83 50.72 -65.07
N ALA A 21 -106.88 51.41 -66.21
CA ALA A 21 -105.91 51.24 -67.29
C ALA A 21 -104.47 51.59 -66.88
N ARG A 22 -104.28 52.62 -66.03
CA ARG A 22 -102.97 52.94 -65.44
C ARG A 22 -102.47 51.84 -64.50
N ARG A 23 -103.34 51.25 -63.68
CA ARG A 23 -103.00 50.14 -62.79
C ARG A 23 -102.66 48.87 -63.55
N GLU A 24 -103.38 48.55 -64.63
CA GLU A 24 -103.06 47.41 -65.49
C GLU A 24 -101.71 47.58 -66.20
N LYS A 25 -101.44 48.78 -66.74
CA LYS A 25 -100.12 49.10 -67.33
C LYS A 25 -98.99 49.01 -66.29
N ALA A 26 -99.21 49.48 -65.06
CA ALA A 26 -98.24 49.35 -63.99
C ALA A 26 -97.96 47.88 -63.65
N ARG A 27 -99.00 47.03 -63.56
CA ARG A 27 -98.82 45.58 -63.36
C ARG A 27 -98.05 44.93 -64.49
N GLN A 28 -98.37 45.26 -65.75
CA GLN A 28 -97.63 44.73 -66.91
C GLN A 28 -96.15 45.13 -66.87
N GLN A 29 -95.84 46.37 -66.46
CA GLN A 29 -94.46 46.83 -66.28
C GLN A 29 -93.77 46.17 -65.08
N GLU A 30 -94.50 45.88 -64.01
CA GLU A 30 -93.97 45.13 -62.86
C GLU A 30 -93.67 43.68 -63.21
N TYR A 31 -94.53 43.01 -63.99
CA TYR A 31 -94.28 41.66 -64.48
C TYR A 31 -93.03 41.60 -65.37
N SER A 32 -92.90 42.51 -66.34
CA SER A 32 -91.70 42.53 -67.20
C SER A 32 -90.43 42.88 -66.42
N ARG A 33 -90.51 43.75 -65.40
CA ARG A 33 -89.39 44.00 -64.49
C ARG A 33 -89.03 42.79 -63.66
N GLN A 34 -90.01 42.06 -63.13
CA GLN A 34 -89.78 40.84 -62.34
C GLN A 34 -89.11 39.75 -63.18
N GLU A 35 -89.53 39.59 -64.43
CA GLU A 35 -88.92 38.64 -65.37
C GLU A 35 -87.45 38.99 -65.70
N VAL A 36 -87.14 40.27 -65.90
CA VAL A 36 -85.75 40.71 -66.08
C VAL A 36 -84.94 40.50 -64.80
N LEU A 37 -85.52 40.78 -63.63
CA LEU A 37 -84.84 40.57 -62.35
C LEU A 37 -84.60 39.08 -62.05
N SER A 38 -85.56 38.20 -62.37
CA SER A 38 -85.37 36.75 -62.21
C SER A 38 -84.26 36.27 -63.14
N TYR A 39 -84.27 36.67 -64.41
CA TYR A 39 -83.23 36.33 -65.37
C TYR A 39 -81.83 36.81 -64.94
N VAL A 40 -81.70 38.05 -64.48
CA VAL A 40 -80.42 38.58 -63.98
C VAL A 40 -79.98 37.87 -62.70
N SER A 41 -80.92 37.48 -61.83
CA SER A 41 -80.59 36.71 -60.62
C SER A 41 -80.08 35.31 -60.97
N GLU A 42 -80.69 34.63 -61.94
CA GLU A 42 -80.26 33.33 -62.45
C GLU A 42 -78.87 33.44 -63.09
N GLN A 43 -78.64 34.45 -63.95
CA GLN A 43 -77.31 34.71 -64.52
C GLN A 43 -76.25 34.91 -63.44
N ARG A 44 -76.54 35.71 -62.39
CA ARG A 44 -75.60 35.90 -61.27
C ARG A 44 -75.30 34.61 -60.52
N THR A 45 -76.30 33.74 -60.32
CA THR A 45 -76.05 32.44 -59.68
C THR A 45 -75.19 31.53 -60.55
N MET A 46 -75.43 31.51 -61.87
CA MET A 46 -74.64 30.74 -62.82
C MET A 46 -73.20 31.25 -62.89
N GLU A 47 -72.98 32.56 -62.92
CA GLU A 47 -71.63 33.15 -62.88
C GLU A 47 -70.89 32.85 -61.56
N ALA A 48 -71.59 32.90 -60.42
CA ALA A 48 -71.02 32.54 -59.13
C ALA A 48 -70.64 31.05 -59.07
N GLN A 49 -71.47 30.17 -59.64
CA GLN A 49 -71.17 28.75 -59.77
C GLN A 49 -69.97 28.50 -60.71
N ALA A 50 -69.90 29.20 -61.85
CA ALA A 50 -68.76 29.10 -62.77
C ALA A 50 -67.45 29.50 -62.09
N ARG A 51 -67.42 30.66 -61.40
CA ARG A 51 -66.24 31.11 -60.63
C ARG A 51 -65.87 30.16 -59.50
N HIS A 52 -66.87 29.53 -58.86
CA HIS A 52 -66.61 28.52 -57.84
C HIS A 52 -65.99 27.26 -58.47
N ASN A 53 -66.50 26.81 -59.61
CA ASN A 53 -65.98 25.64 -60.32
C ASN A 53 -64.55 25.88 -60.82
N GLU A 54 -64.24 27.07 -61.33
CA GLU A 54 -62.87 27.48 -61.69
C GLU A 54 -61.93 27.39 -60.48
N LYS A 55 -62.32 27.97 -59.33
CA LYS A 55 -61.53 27.86 -58.10
C LYS A 55 -61.33 26.42 -57.63
N LEU A 56 -62.34 25.57 -57.76
CA LEU A 56 -62.22 24.15 -57.40
C LEU A 56 -61.25 23.43 -58.33
N ALA A 57 -61.27 23.74 -59.62
CA ALA A 57 -60.33 23.19 -60.59
C ALA A 57 -58.88 23.64 -60.28
N ASP A 58 -58.67 24.92 -59.98
CA ASP A 58 -57.36 25.45 -59.58
C ASP A 58 -56.87 24.81 -58.28
N MET A 59 -57.75 24.64 -57.29
CA MET A 59 -57.41 23.95 -56.04
C MET A 59 -57.10 22.47 -56.25
N ALA A 60 -57.79 21.79 -57.17
CA ALA A 60 -57.50 20.41 -57.52
C ALA A 60 -56.13 20.28 -58.20
N GLN A 61 -55.83 21.16 -59.16
CA GLN A 61 -54.52 21.19 -59.83
C GLN A 61 -53.37 21.51 -58.85
N ALA A 62 -53.58 22.45 -57.92
CA ALA A 62 -52.59 22.77 -56.90
C ALA A 62 -52.33 21.60 -55.94
N ARG A 63 -53.37 20.86 -55.56
CA ARG A 63 -53.23 19.64 -54.74
C ARG A 63 -52.48 18.55 -55.48
N GLU A 64 -52.82 18.31 -56.74
CA GLU A 64 -52.13 17.31 -57.57
C GLU A 64 -50.65 17.68 -57.78
N ALA A 65 -50.34 18.96 -57.98
CA ALA A 65 -48.95 19.43 -58.06
C ALA A 65 -48.21 19.20 -56.74
N GLN A 66 -48.83 19.50 -55.59
CA GLN A 66 -48.25 19.24 -54.27
C GLN A 66 -48.03 17.75 -54.00
N GLU A 67 -48.96 16.89 -54.40
CA GLU A 67 -48.82 15.43 -54.27
C GLU A 67 -47.64 14.92 -55.10
N ARG A 68 -47.49 15.39 -56.34
CA ARG A 68 -46.34 15.05 -57.21
C ARG A 68 -45.02 15.54 -56.64
N GLU A 69 -44.95 16.78 -56.15
CA GLU A 69 -43.74 17.31 -55.50
C GLU A 69 -43.37 16.49 -54.26
N TYR A 70 -44.37 16.04 -53.49
CA TYR A 70 -44.15 15.19 -52.33
C TYR A 70 -43.65 13.79 -52.72
N GLU A 71 -44.22 13.18 -53.76
CA GLU A 71 -43.76 11.90 -54.29
C GLU A 71 -42.32 12.00 -54.83
N GLU A 72 -42.00 13.05 -55.58
CA GLU A 72 -40.64 13.30 -56.08
C GLU A 72 -39.64 13.50 -54.94
N ALA A 73 -40.02 14.25 -53.89
CA ALA A 73 -39.19 14.43 -52.71
C ALA A 73 -38.95 13.12 -51.96
N GLN A 74 -39.97 12.26 -51.83
CA GLN A 74 -39.82 10.93 -51.23
C GLN A 74 -38.89 10.03 -52.05
N ILE A 75 -39.06 10.01 -53.37
CA ILE A 75 -38.21 9.23 -54.28
C ILE A 75 -36.77 9.73 -54.22
N ALA A 76 -36.54 11.05 -54.21
CA ALA A 76 -35.21 11.65 -54.08
C ALA A 76 -34.56 11.27 -52.75
N ALA A 77 -35.29 11.33 -51.63
CA ALA A 77 -34.79 10.94 -50.32
C ALA A 77 -34.39 9.46 -50.26
N LEU A 78 -35.19 8.57 -50.86
CA LEU A 78 -34.87 7.14 -50.94
C LEU A 78 -33.61 6.89 -51.78
N ARG A 79 -33.45 7.57 -52.92
CA ARG A 79 -32.24 7.47 -53.75
C ARG A 79 -31.00 7.95 -53.01
N GLN A 80 -31.08 9.10 -52.35
CA GLN A 80 -29.98 9.62 -51.54
C GLN A 80 -29.61 8.66 -50.40
N ALA A 81 -30.60 8.08 -49.72
CA ALA A 81 -30.35 7.07 -48.69
C ALA A 81 -29.63 5.83 -49.25
N GLN A 82 -30.02 5.36 -50.44
CA GLN A 82 -29.36 4.24 -51.11
C GLN A 82 -27.92 4.58 -51.53
N GLU A 83 -27.69 5.78 -52.06
CA GLU A 83 -26.34 6.26 -52.41
C GLU A 83 -25.43 6.33 -51.18
N LEU A 84 -25.94 6.87 -50.06
CA LEU A 84 -25.20 6.92 -48.80
C LEU A 84 -24.89 5.51 -48.26
N GLN A 85 -25.85 4.57 -48.35
CA GLN A 85 -25.61 3.18 -47.96
C GLN A 85 -24.57 2.50 -48.85
N ASN A 86 -24.61 2.73 -50.16
CA ASN A 86 -23.63 2.18 -51.09
C ASN A 86 -22.24 2.78 -50.87
N ALA A 87 -22.14 4.09 -50.64
CA ALA A 87 -20.89 4.76 -50.28
C ALA A 87 -20.34 4.24 -48.94
N ALA A 88 -21.19 4.01 -47.95
CA ALA A 88 -20.78 3.41 -46.67
C ALA A 88 -20.27 1.98 -46.86
N ARG A 89 -20.93 1.17 -47.68
CA ARG A 89 -20.46 -0.20 -48.01
C ARG A 89 -19.12 -0.20 -48.73
N GLN A 90 -18.92 0.73 -49.67
CA GLN A 90 -17.64 0.88 -50.38
C GLN A 90 -16.52 1.29 -49.42
N ARG A 91 -16.75 2.27 -48.54
CA ARG A 91 -15.78 2.66 -47.50
C ARG A 91 -15.41 1.50 -46.59
N LEU A 92 -16.39 0.74 -46.10
CA LEU A 92 -16.12 -0.44 -45.28
C LEU A 92 -15.33 -1.51 -46.03
N ALA A 93 -15.57 -1.69 -47.33
CA ALA A 93 -14.82 -2.63 -48.16
C ALA A 93 -13.37 -2.16 -48.40
N GLU A 94 -13.15 -0.85 -48.59
CA GLU A 94 -11.81 -0.25 -48.70
C GLU A 94 -11.04 -0.35 -47.38
N GLU A 95 -11.69 -0.04 -46.26
CA GLU A 95 -11.12 -0.20 -44.91
C GLU A 95 -10.76 -1.66 -44.61
N ALA A 96 -11.62 -2.61 -44.99
CA ALA A 96 -11.35 -4.05 -44.83
C ALA A 96 -10.11 -4.49 -45.64
N ARG A 97 -10.00 -4.05 -46.90
CA ARG A 97 -8.81 -4.35 -47.74
C ARG A 97 -7.54 -3.73 -47.17
N ALA A 98 -7.60 -2.47 -46.73
CA ALA A 98 -6.46 -1.80 -46.11
C ALA A 98 -6.02 -2.50 -44.80
N ALA A 99 -6.98 -3.01 -44.02
CA ALA A 99 -6.68 -3.80 -42.81
C ALA A 99 -6.02 -5.15 -43.15
N GLU A 100 -6.53 -5.88 -44.15
CA GLU A 100 -5.93 -7.14 -44.62
C GLU A 100 -4.50 -6.94 -45.13
N GLU A 101 -4.24 -5.87 -45.89
CA GLU A 101 -2.90 -5.51 -46.37
C GLU A 101 -1.95 -5.17 -45.21
N ALA A 102 -2.43 -4.42 -44.21
CA ALA A 102 -1.63 -4.09 -43.02
C ALA A 102 -1.31 -5.33 -42.18
N GLU A 103 -2.25 -6.26 -42.04
CA GLU A 103 -2.02 -7.54 -41.36
C GLU A 103 -1.01 -8.42 -42.11
N ALA A 104 -1.06 -8.45 -43.44
CA ALA A 104 -0.08 -9.15 -44.26
C ALA A 104 1.34 -8.58 -44.08
N GLN A 105 1.49 -7.25 -44.14
CA GLN A 105 2.78 -6.58 -43.89
C GLN A 105 3.31 -6.85 -42.49
N HIS A 106 2.44 -6.82 -41.47
CA HIS A 106 2.81 -7.14 -40.09
C HIS A 106 3.23 -8.62 -39.95
N TRP A 107 2.52 -9.54 -40.63
CA TRP A 107 2.88 -10.95 -40.65
C TRP A 107 4.25 -11.17 -41.31
N GLU A 108 4.53 -10.51 -42.43
CA GLU A 108 5.84 -10.57 -43.10
C GLU A 108 6.97 -9.98 -42.24
N ALA A 109 6.73 -8.85 -41.57
CA ALA A 109 7.71 -8.24 -40.66
C ALA A 109 8.01 -9.13 -39.45
N THR A 110 7.00 -9.81 -38.91
CA THR A 110 7.16 -10.73 -37.78
C THR A 110 7.67 -12.12 -38.20
N ARG A 111 7.53 -12.50 -39.47
CA ARG A 111 8.00 -13.79 -40.00
C ARG A 111 9.49 -13.96 -39.77
N HIS A 112 10.32 -13.00 -40.16
CA HIS A 112 11.77 -13.06 -39.95
C HIS A 112 12.11 -13.15 -38.45
N GLN A 113 11.41 -12.40 -37.59
CA GLN A 113 11.62 -12.45 -36.15
C GLN A 113 11.25 -13.82 -35.55
N ARG A 114 10.15 -14.42 -36.01
CA ARG A 114 9.73 -15.78 -35.62
C ARG A 114 10.70 -16.83 -36.12
N GLU A 115 11.17 -16.71 -37.35
CA GLU A 115 12.21 -17.59 -37.92
C GLU A 115 13.50 -17.50 -37.10
N VAL A 116 13.96 -16.29 -36.76
CA VAL A 116 15.12 -16.08 -35.87
C VAL A 116 14.88 -16.66 -34.47
N GLN A 117 13.69 -16.47 -33.88
CA GLN A 117 13.36 -17.05 -32.58
C GLN A 117 13.35 -18.58 -32.60
N LEU A 118 12.80 -19.19 -33.66
CA LEU A 118 12.83 -20.64 -33.85
C LEU A 118 14.27 -21.15 -34.05
N LEU A 119 15.12 -20.42 -34.77
CA LEU A 119 16.54 -20.75 -34.91
C LEU A 119 17.30 -20.63 -33.58
N LEU A 120 17.02 -19.61 -32.78
CA LEU A 120 17.57 -19.45 -31.42
C LEU A 120 17.13 -20.57 -30.47
N GLN A 121 15.91 -21.08 -30.63
CA GLN A 121 15.40 -22.19 -29.84
C GLN A 121 15.93 -23.55 -30.33
N ARG A 122 16.05 -23.74 -31.64
CA ARG A 122 16.47 -25.01 -32.26
C ARG A 122 17.99 -25.22 -32.24
N SER A 123 18.78 -24.14 -32.30
CA SER A 123 20.23 -24.24 -32.28
C SER A 123 20.75 -24.32 -30.85
N ASP A 124 21.34 -25.46 -30.50
CA ASP A 124 22.00 -25.66 -29.22
C ASP A 124 23.24 -24.77 -29.07
N GLU A 125 23.93 -24.45 -30.17
CA GLU A 125 25.10 -23.56 -30.19
C GLU A 125 24.74 -22.12 -29.76
N LEU A 126 23.61 -21.60 -30.26
CA LEU A 126 23.12 -20.27 -29.89
C LEU A 126 22.63 -20.24 -28.44
N ARG A 127 22.04 -21.35 -27.95
CA ARG A 127 21.65 -21.50 -26.54
C ARG A 127 22.87 -21.48 -25.62
N GLN A 128 23.90 -22.26 -25.95
CA GLN A 128 25.16 -22.28 -25.21
C GLN A 128 25.88 -20.93 -25.24
N LEU A 129 25.86 -20.23 -26.39
CA LEU A 129 26.42 -18.88 -26.47
C LEU A 129 25.66 -17.90 -25.58
N LYS A 130 24.32 -17.95 -25.59
CA LYS A 130 23.47 -17.13 -24.72
C LYS A 130 23.74 -17.40 -23.24
N GLU A 131 23.89 -18.66 -22.85
CA GLU A 131 24.25 -19.05 -21.49
C GLU A 131 25.64 -18.54 -21.08
N LYS A 132 26.64 -18.64 -21.98
CA LYS A 132 27.98 -18.09 -21.75
C LYS A 132 27.98 -16.56 -21.62
N LEU A 133 27.23 -15.87 -22.47
CA LEU A 133 27.06 -14.42 -22.41
C LEU A 133 26.35 -14.00 -21.11
N HIS A 134 25.28 -14.71 -20.73
CA HIS A 134 24.61 -14.45 -19.47
C HIS A 134 25.51 -14.73 -18.26
N ALA A 135 26.30 -15.80 -18.28
CA ALA A 135 27.30 -16.07 -17.25
C ALA A 135 28.37 -14.97 -17.19
N ALA A 136 28.79 -14.42 -18.34
CA ALA A 136 29.71 -13.29 -18.41
C ALA A 136 29.07 -12.00 -17.83
N GLU A 137 27.81 -11.71 -18.12
CA GLU A 137 27.06 -10.59 -17.52
C GLU A 137 26.94 -10.73 -16.01
N VAL A 138 26.62 -11.92 -15.50
CA VAL A 138 26.57 -12.21 -14.06
C VAL A 138 27.95 -12.04 -13.42
N THR A 139 29.01 -12.46 -14.11
CA THR A 139 30.39 -12.29 -13.65
C THR A 139 30.78 -10.82 -13.61
N LEU A 140 30.42 -10.04 -14.63
CA LEU A 140 30.61 -8.58 -14.65
C LEU A 140 29.86 -7.91 -13.50
N GLY A 141 28.60 -8.28 -13.27
CA GLY A 141 27.82 -7.79 -12.13
C GLY A 141 28.48 -8.11 -10.79
N ARG A 142 29.08 -9.31 -10.65
CA ARG A 142 29.82 -9.70 -9.46
C ARG A 142 31.09 -8.85 -9.24
N VAL A 143 31.84 -8.56 -10.32
CA VAL A 143 33.02 -7.69 -10.26
C VAL A 143 32.61 -6.28 -9.82
N GLN A 144 31.54 -5.73 -10.41
CA GLN A 144 31.01 -4.41 -10.01
C GLN A 144 30.57 -4.39 -8.54
N GLN A 145 29.92 -5.45 -8.06
CA GLN A 145 29.56 -5.57 -6.64
C GLN A 145 30.78 -5.65 -5.73
N GLN A 146 31.84 -6.34 -6.14
CA GLN A 146 33.10 -6.42 -5.39
C GLN A 146 33.79 -5.04 -5.33
N GLU A 147 33.82 -4.31 -6.44
CA GLU A 147 34.35 -2.94 -6.49
C GLU A 147 33.55 -2.00 -5.59
N GLN A 148 32.22 -2.04 -5.68
CA GLN A 148 31.34 -1.26 -4.80
C GLN A 148 31.58 -1.59 -3.32
N ARG A 149 31.69 -2.87 -2.98
CA ARG A 149 31.98 -3.31 -1.62
C ARG A 149 33.37 -2.86 -1.17
N ALA A 150 34.38 -2.94 -2.03
CA ALA A 150 35.72 -2.46 -1.71
C ALA A 150 35.75 -0.95 -1.43
N VAL A 151 34.98 -0.16 -2.18
CA VAL A 151 34.82 1.29 -1.94
C VAL A 151 34.13 1.55 -0.60
N LEU A 152 33.09 0.81 -0.26
CA LEU A 152 32.41 0.92 1.04
C LEU A 152 33.35 0.52 2.18
N ASP A 153 34.05 -0.61 2.07
CA ASP A 153 35.00 -1.10 3.07
C ASP A 153 36.16 -0.09 3.25
N ALA A 154 36.65 0.54 2.17
CA ALA A 154 37.67 1.58 2.25
C ALA A 154 37.16 2.81 3.01
N ARG A 155 35.94 3.25 2.73
CA ARG A 155 35.29 4.37 3.44
C ARG A 155 35.02 4.05 4.92
N GLU A 156 34.64 2.82 5.23
CA GLU A 156 34.47 2.36 6.61
C GLU A 156 35.80 2.36 7.36
N ARG A 157 36.90 1.94 6.71
CA ARG A 157 38.26 2.02 7.28
C ARG A 157 38.71 3.46 7.51
N GLU A 158 38.43 4.37 6.58
CA GLU A 158 38.71 5.80 6.76
C GLU A 158 37.92 6.37 7.95
N TYR A 159 36.64 6.01 8.05
CA TYR A 159 35.80 6.42 9.17
C TYR A 159 36.28 5.85 10.51
N SER A 160 36.63 4.55 10.57
CA SER A 160 37.15 3.93 11.79
C SER A 160 38.49 4.54 12.19
N ALA A 161 39.40 4.78 11.24
CA ALA A 161 40.68 5.45 11.50
C ALA A 161 40.49 6.88 12.01
N ALA A 162 39.51 7.63 11.48
CA ALA A 162 39.18 8.97 11.96
C ALA A 162 38.63 8.93 13.40
N VAL A 163 37.75 7.97 13.71
CA VAL A 163 37.23 7.76 15.07
C VAL A 163 38.36 7.39 16.03
N GLU A 164 39.23 6.45 15.64
CA GLU A 164 40.40 6.06 16.43
C GLU A 164 41.33 7.24 16.70
N ALA A 165 41.61 8.08 15.69
CA ALA A 165 42.42 9.29 15.86
C ALA A 165 41.81 10.27 16.87
N VAL A 166 40.49 10.49 16.83
CA VAL A 166 39.80 11.33 17.83
C VAL A 166 39.89 10.72 19.23
N MET A 167 39.73 9.40 19.36
CA MET A 167 39.85 8.70 20.64
C MET A 167 41.28 8.78 21.20
N VAL A 168 42.30 8.69 20.35
CA VAL A 168 43.71 8.87 20.73
C VAL A 168 43.95 10.31 21.19
N GLN A 169 43.49 11.31 20.44
CA GLN A 169 43.60 12.72 20.84
C GLN A 169 42.93 13.01 22.19
N GLN A 170 41.77 12.42 22.46
CA GLN A 170 41.10 12.56 23.75
C GLN A 170 41.90 11.91 24.89
N ARG A 171 42.51 10.75 24.64
CA ARG A 171 43.39 10.09 25.62
C ARG A 171 44.65 10.90 25.89
N GLU A 172 45.28 11.44 24.86
CA GLU A 172 46.45 12.32 24.99
C GLU A 172 46.10 13.60 25.75
N ALA A 173 44.95 14.22 25.45
CA ALA A 173 44.49 15.41 26.18
C ALA A 173 44.18 15.11 27.65
N ALA A 174 43.61 13.94 27.96
CA ALA A 174 43.40 13.49 29.34
C ALA A 174 44.74 13.25 30.07
N ALA A 175 45.67 12.54 29.42
CA ALA A 175 47.01 12.30 29.96
C ALA A 175 47.80 13.61 30.17
N ALA A 176 47.67 14.58 29.26
CA ALA A 176 48.28 15.90 29.40
C ALA A 176 47.70 16.69 30.59
N LYS A 177 46.39 16.60 30.83
CA LYS A 177 45.75 17.20 32.01
C LYS A 177 46.25 16.57 33.30
N GLU A 178 46.31 15.24 33.37
CA GLU A 178 46.85 14.51 34.53
C GLU A 178 48.33 14.87 34.77
N ALA A 179 49.13 14.95 33.72
CA ALA A 179 50.54 15.36 33.80
C ALA A 179 50.68 16.82 34.29
N ALA A 180 49.82 17.74 33.84
CA ALA A 180 49.81 19.13 34.29
C ALA A 180 49.41 19.24 35.77
N GLU A 181 48.43 18.46 36.22
CA GLU A 181 48.07 18.39 37.64
C GLU A 181 49.18 17.79 38.50
N ALA A 182 49.84 16.73 38.01
CA ALA A 182 50.99 16.14 38.69
C ALA A 182 52.16 17.13 38.79
N ALA A 183 52.43 17.90 37.73
CA ALA A 183 53.44 18.96 37.74
C ALA A 183 53.10 20.07 38.75
N ARG A 184 51.82 20.48 38.87
CA ARG A 184 51.38 21.43 39.90
C ARG A 184 51.56 20.89 41.31
N ARG A 185 51.28 19.60 41.54
CA ARG A 185 51.53 18.95 42.85
C ARG A 185 53.02 18.94 43.17
N ALA A 186 53.87 18.58 42.19
CA ALA A 186 55.32 18.59 42.35
C ALA A 186 55.87 20.00 42.65
N GLN A 187 55.37 21.04 41.98
CA GLN A 187 55.71 22.43 42.29
C GLN A 187 55.32 22.81 43.72
N GLY A 188 54.12 22.44 44.17
CA GLY A 188 53.70 22.65 45.56
C GLY A 188 54.57 21.91 46.58
N GLU A 189 55.03 20.69 46.26
CA GLU A 189 55.98 19.94 47.10
C GLU A 189 57.36 20.61 47.14
N GLU A 190 57.85 21.17 46.03
CA GLU A 190 59.10 21.93 45.97
C GLU A 190 59.01 23.22 46.78
N GLU A 191 57.92 23.98 46.67
CA GLU A 191 57.66 25.18 47.47
C GLU A 191 57.62 24.85 48.97
N ALA A 192 56.96 23.75 49.35
CA ALA A 192 56.94 23.28 50.74
C ALA A 192 58.33 22.86 51.25
N ARG A 193 59.14 22.19 50.42
CA ARG A 193 60.54 21.85 50.75
C ARG A 193 61.41 23.09 50.92
N GLN A 194 61.23 24.10 50.06
CA GLN A 194 61.94 25.37 50.17
C GLN A 194 61.55 26.13 51.45
N ALA A 195 60.27 26.15 51.80
CA ALA A 195 59.79 26.75 53.05
C ALA A 195 60.38 26.05 54.29
N LEU A 196 60.41 24.72 54.31
CA LEU A 196 61.05 23.94 55.38
C LEU A 196 62.55 24.22 55.47
N SER A 197 63.25 24.31 54.34
CA SER A 197 64.68 24.65 54.30
C SER A 197 64.94 26.05 54.87
N GLN A 198 64.07 27.03 54.57
CA GLN A 198 64.14 28.38 55.14
C GLN A 198 63.89 28.37 56.65
N GLN A 199 62.92 27.61 57.15
CA GLN A 199 62.68 27.45 58.59
C GLN A 199 63.88 26.83 59.30
N MET A 200 64.55 25.85 58.69
CA MET A 200 65.77 25.26 59.23
C MET A 200 66.91 26.28 59.29
N LYS A 201 67.09 27.10 58.25
CA LYS A 201 68.07 28.19 58.24
C LYS A 201 67.79 29.23 59.34
N GLN A 202 66.54 29.68 59.44
CA GLN A 202 66.12 30.60 60.50
C GLN A 202 66.36 30.00 61.90
N ARG A 203 66.07 28.71 62.09
CA ARG A 203 66.36 28.01 63.36
C ARG A 203 67.86 27.95 63.65
N THR A 204 68.71 27.70 62.65
CA THR A 204 70.17 27.72 62.83
C THR A 204 70.72 29.11 63.12
N GLU A 205 70.16 30.16 62.52
CA GLU A 205 70.52 31.55 62.79
C GLU A 205 70.11 31.96 64.21
N LEU A 206 68.90 31.60 64.65
CA LEU A 206 68.45 31.80 66.03
C LEU A 206 69.35 31.06 67.03
N GLN A 207 69.77 29.83 66.71
CA GLN A 207 70.74 29.09 67.54
C GLN A 207 72.11 29.78 67.58
N ARG A 208 72.55 30.42 66.48
CA ARG A 208 73.80 31.18 66.44
C ARG A 208 73.72 32.42 67.34
N VAL A 209 72.63 33.19 67.23
CA VAL A 209 72.39 34.37 68.07
C VAL A 209 72.31 33.98 69.55
N ALA A 210 71.59 32.91 69.88
CA ALA A 210 71.51 32.42 71.27
C ALA A 210 72.87 31.97 71.82
N LYS A 211 73.75 31.39 70.99
CA LYS A 211 75.12 31.06 71.39
C LYS A 211 75.98 32.32 71.62
N GLU A 212 75.86 33.31 70.74
CA GLU A 212 76.55 34.60 70.90
C GLU A 212 76.09 35.35 72.16
N GLU A 213 74.81 35.26 72.53
CA GLU A 213 74.27 35.80 73.78
C GLU A 213 74.77 35.02 75.01
N PHE A 214 74.75 33.69 74.95
CA PHE A 214 75.29 32.84 76.02
C PHE A 214 76.79 33.10 76.28
N GLU A 215 77.59 33.29 75.23
CA GLU A 215 79.01 33.62 75.36
C GLU A 215 79.23 35.01 76.01
N LYS A 216 78.37 35.98 75.72
CA LYS A 216 78.39 37.30 76.39
C LYS A 216 77.98 37.20 77.86
N GLU A 217 76.92 36.45 78.17
CA GLU A 217 76.48 36.20 79.55
C GLU A 217 77.55 35.45 80.35
N ARG A 218 78.18 34.43 79.76
CA ARG A 218 79.28 33.70 80.39
C ARG A 218 80.47 34.61 80.68
N ALA A 219 80.88 35.45 79.73
CA ALA A 219 81.97 36.41 79.96
C ALA A 219 81.63 37.42 81.07
N MET A 220 80.36 37.81 81.20
CA MET A 220 79.87 38.67 82.28
C MET A 220 79.88 37.94 83.63
N VAL A 221 79.47 36.66 83.67
CA VAL A 221 79.51 35.82 84.88
C VAL A 221 80.96 35.58 85.32
N ASP A 222 81.87 35.26 84.39
CA ASP A 222 83.30 35.07 84.68
C ASP A 222 83.95 36.36 85.24
N ALA A 223 83.50 37.54 84.80
CA ALA A 223 83.93 38.83 85.37
C ALA A 223 83.41 39.08 86.79
N VAL A 224 82.20 38.61 87.12
CA VAL A 224 81.66 38.65 88.49
C VAL A 224 82.40 37.69 89.41
N VAL A 225 82.70 36.48 88.94
CA VAL A 225 83.48 35.49 89.72
C VAL A 225 84.88 36.02 90.04
N ARG A 226 85.56 36.65 89.08
CA ARG A 226 86.87 37.29 89.34
C ARG A 226 86.79 38.41 90.39
N ARG A 227 85.73 39.21 90.39
CA ARG A 227 85.49 40.22 91.45
C ARG A 227 85.28 39.58 92.82
N ILE A 228 84.57 38.45 92.89
CA ILE A 228 84.35 37.73 94.15
C ILE A 228 85.67 37.16 94.68
N GLU A 229 86.51 36.58 93.81
CA GLU A 229 87.83 36.06 94.21
C GLU A 229 88.76 37.18 94.76
N GLU A 230 88.70 38.38 94.17
CA GLU A 230 89.43 39.56 94.65
C GLU A 230 88.91 40.06 96.01
N GLU A 231 87.58 40.05 96.23
CA GLU A 231 86.95 40.40 97.50
C GLU A 231 87.23 39.36 98.61
N GLU A 232 87.24 38.07 98.27
CA GLU A 232 87.57 36.99 99.20
C GLU A 232 89.04 37.02 99.64
N ALA A 233 89.98 37.36 98.74
CA ALA A 233 91.39 37.55 99.10
C ALA A 233 91.61 38.70 100.09
N ALA A 234 90.85 39.80 99.95
CA ALA A 234 90.86 40.91 100.89
C ALA A 234 90.27 40.52 102.27
N ALA A 235 89.22 39.69 102.28
CA ALA A 235 88.60 39.18 103.51
C ALA A 235 89.53 38.24 104.30
N VAL A 236 90.36 37.44 103.63
CA VAL A 236 91.36 36.57 104.29
C VAL A 236 92.44 37.37 105.01
N GLN A 237 92.92 38.47 104.41
CA GLN A 237 93.91 39.35 105.05
C GLN A 237 93.36 40.07 106.30
N ALA A 238 92.06 40.40 106.32
CA ALA A 238 91.39 40.96 107.48
C ALA A 238 91.25 39.95 108.65
N ARG A 239 91.02 38.67 108.34
CA ARG A 239 90.92 37.59 109.34
C ARG A 239 92.23 37.32 110.09
N LEU A 240 93.38 37.42 109.41
CA LEU A 240 94.70 37.22 110.06
C LEU A 240 95.02 38.31 111.11
N ARG A 241 94.53 39.54 110.90
CA ARG A 241 94.67 40.63 111.87
C ARG A 241 93.83 40.39 113.13
N HIS A 242 92.58 39.94 112.94
CA HIS A 242 91.70 39.57 114.06
C HIS A 242 92.18 38.37 114.88
N GLN A 243 92.95 37.44 114.29
CA GLN A 243 93.53 36.32 115.02
C GLN A 243 94.67 36.73 115.98
N ALA A 244 95.41 37.80 115.66
CA ALA A 244 96.45 38.33 116.53
C ALA A 244 95.86 39.03 117.77
N ASP A 245 94.76 39.79 117.57
CA ASP A 245 94.06 40.47 118.66
C ASP A 245 93.38 39.47 119.61
N ALA A 246 92.76 38.41 119.07
CA ALA A 246 92.11 37.36 119.86
C ALA A 246 93.10 36.55 120.74
N GLN A 247 94.36 36.41 120.33
CA GLN A 247 95.38 35.69 121.13
C GLN A 247 95.79 36.46 122.39
N ALA A 248 95.72 37.79 122.39
CA ALA A 248 95.95 38.62 123.57
C ALA A 248 94.79 38.51 124.58
N ASP A 249 93.55 38.43 124.09
CA ASP A 249 92.34 38.31 124.92
C ASP A 249 92.21 36.92 125.57
N ILE A 250 92.67 35.85 124.90
CA ILE A 250 92.64 34.47 125.42
C ILE A 250 93.54 34.29 126.66
N GLN A 251 94.71 34.94 126.70
CA GLN A 251 95.61 34.86 127.87
C GLN A 251 95.00 35.55 129.10
N HIS A 252 94.24 36.63 128.89
CA HIS A 252 93.53 37.35 129.95
C HIS A 252 92.30 36.57 130.46
N PHE A 253 91.65 35.77 129.60
CA PHE A 253 90.47 34.98 129.91
C PHE A 253 90.76 33.67 130.68
N LEU A 254 91.91 33.02 130.44
CA LEU A 254 92.29 31.78 131.12
C LEU A 254 92.59 31.96 132.61
N ALA A 255 93.07 33.14 133.02
CA ALA A 255 93.28 33.50 134.43
C ALA A 255 91.94 33.71 135.19
N GLN A 256 90.90 34.16 134.49
CA GLN A 256 89.55 34.36 135.07
C GLN A 256 88.72 33.05 135.11
N GLN A 257 88.95 32.10 134.19
CA GLN A 257 88.20 30.84 134.14
C GLN A 257 88.48 29.86 135.30
N GLN A 258 89.66 29.87 135.91
CA GLN A 258 89.95 28.99 137.05
C GLN A 258 89.15 29.34 138.31
N GLN A 259 88.72 30.60 138.45
CA GLN A 259 87.91 31.06 139.59
C GLN A 259 86.40 30.89 139.36
N LEU A 260 85.94 30.87 138.11
CA LEU A 260 84.54 30.68 137.74
C LEU A 260 84.10 29.20 137.71
N ARG A 261 84.99 28.27 137.36
CA ARG A 261 84.69 26.81 137.31
C ARG A 261 84.30 26.19 138.66
N LYS A 262 84.71 26.79 139.78
CA LYS A 262 84.30 26.35 141.12
C LYS A 262 82.92 26.88 141.52
N ARG A 263 82.48 28.00 140.95
CA ARG A 263 81.18 28.63 141.24
C ARG A 263 80.05 28.14 140.33
N GLN A 264 80.36 27.69 139.11
CA GLN A 264 79.36 27.23 138.13
C GLN A 264 78.75 25.85 138.45
N ARG A 265 79.52 24.93 139.02
CA ARG A 265 79.00 23.59 139.39
C ARG A 265 77.91 23.62 140.46
N GLU A 266 77.83 24.69 141.25
CA GLU A 266 76.82 24.86 142.30
C GLU A 266 75.59 25.65 141.82
N ALA A 267 75.69 26.37 140.70
CA ALA A 267 74.60 27.16 140.11
C ALA A 267 73.81 26.37 139.04
N GLU A 268 74.46 25.50 138.27
CA GLU A 268 73.82 24.70 137.21
C GLU A 268 72.73 23.76 137.74
N ALA A 269 72.90 23.25 138.97
CA ALA A 269 71.90 22.39 139.61
C ALA A 269 70.61 23.15 140.03
N ALA A 270 70.66 24.48 140.14
CA ALA A 270 69.52 25.32 140.50
C ALA A 270 68.78 25.87 139.26
N GLU A 271 69.51 26.17 138.17
CA GLU A 271 68.94 26.72 136.94
C GLU A 271 68.16 25.70 136.09
N GLU A 272 68.48 24.40 136.20
CA GLU A 272 67.72 23.34 135.53
C GLU A 272 66.25 23.23 136.01
N ALA A 273 65.95 23.72 137.22
CA ALA A 273 64.59 23.77 137.75
C ALA A 273 63.78 24.97 137.19
N GLU A 274 64.42 26.12 136.95
CA GLU A 274 63.76 27.32 136.39
C GLU A 274 63.53 27.21 134.88
N LEU A 275 64.35 26.44 134.16
CA LEU A 275 64.26 26.24 132.71
C LEU A 275 62.93 25.58 132.27
N GLN A 276 62.31 24.76 133.13
CA GLN A 276 61.06 24.06 132.83
C GLN A 276 59.84 25.00 132.82
N GLU A 277 59.85 26.07 133.61
CA GLU A 277 58.75 27.07 133.62
C GLU A 277 58.83 28.02 132.42
N TYR A 278 60.03 28.35 131.94
CA TYR A 278 60.23 29.23 130.79
C TYR A 278 59.74 28.62 129.46
N LEU A 279 59.89 27.30 129.30
CA LEU A 279 59.43 26.57 128.11
C LEU A 279 57.90 26.58 127.95
N ARG A 280 57.14 26.67 129.06
CA ARG A 280 55.67 26.82 129.04
C ARG A 280 55.24 28.17 128.46
N ARG A 281 55.91 29.26 128.84
CA ARG A 281 55.63 30.63 128.37
C ARG A 281 56.03 30.89 126.91
N ARG A 282 56.92 30.05 126.34
CA ARG A 282 57.34 30.14 124.93
C ARG A 282 56.29 29.53 123.99
N ARG A 283 55.65 28.42 124.39
CA ARG A 283 54.60 27.75 123.60
C ARG A 283 53.34 28.60 123.40
N GLU A 284 53.04 29.50 124.34
CA GLU A 284 51.88 30.42 124.23
C GLU A 284 52.11 31.57 123.22
N ARG A 285 53.37 31.95 122.96
CA ARG A 285 53.72 33.01 121.98
C ARG A 285 53.73 32.48 120.54
N GLU A 286 54.23 31.27 120.32
CA GLU A 286 54.21 30.61 119.00
C GLU A 286 52.77 30.29 118.53
N ALA A 287 51.85 30.02 119.45
CA ALA A 287 50.43 29.82 119.15
C ALA A 287 49.72 31.10 118.63
N GLN A 288 50.14 32.29 119.07
CA GLN A 288 49.56 33.57 118.63
C GLN A 288 50.03 34.00 117.23
N GLU A 289 51.24 33.65 116.83
CA GLU A 289 51.75 33.92 115.47
C GLU A 289 51.14 32.97 114.43
N ALA A 290 50.94 31.70 114.79
CA ALA A 290 50.23 30.73 113.96
C ALA A 290 48.78 31.15 113.65
N ALA A 291 48.09 31.76 114.62
CA ALA A 291 46.74 32.29 114.44
C ALA A 291 46.68 33.48 113.46
N ARG A 292 47.72 34.32 113.39
CA ARG A 292 47.80 35.46 112.45
C ARG A 292 48.08 35.00 111.01
N GLN A 293 48.84 33.93 110.83
CA GLN A 293 49.11 33.34 109.52
C GLN A 293 47.87 32.62 108.95
N ALA A 294 47.09 31.94 109.80
CA ALA A 294 45.82 31.32 109.41
C ALA A 294 44.80 32.34 108.88
N ASN A 295 44.64 33.47 109.58
CA ASN A 295 43.73 34.55 109.16
C ASN A 295 44.09 35.20 107.81
N LYS A 296 45.38 35.21 107.42
CA LYS A 296 45.81 35.71 106.10
C LYS A 296 45.51 34.73 104.96
N ARG A 297 45.56 33.42 105.22
CA ARG A 297 45.21 32.37 104.24
C ARG A 297 43.71 32.33 103.99
N GLU A 298 42.90 32.41 105.05
CA GLU A 298 41.44 32.52 104.91
C GLU A 298 40.99 33.75 104.10
N ALA A 299 41.73 34.87 104.16
CA ALA A 299 41.44 36.05 103.36
C ALA A 299 41.75 35.85 101.86
N GLN A 300 42.80 35.08 101.53
CA GLN A 300 43.14 34.72 100.15
C GLN A 300 42.15 33.70 99.58
N ASP A 301 41.71 32.74 100.39
CA ASP A 301 40.71 31.75 99.99
C ASP A 301 39.34 32.41 99.73
N ARG A 302 38.94 33.40 100.55
CA ARG A 302 37.72 34.19 100.30
C ARG A 302 37.80 35.02 99.01
N ALA A 303 38.97 35.58 98.68
CA ALA A 303 39.17 36.32 97.43
C ALA A 303 39.10 35.39 96.20
N TYR A 304 39.65 34.18 96.31
CA TYR A 304 39.59 33.16 95.27
C TYR A 304 38.16 32.64 95.05
N GLU A 305 37.38 32.44 96.12
CA GLU A 305 35.97 32.05 96.01
C GLU A 305 35.11 33.10 95.31
N VAL A 306 35.36 34.40 95.54
CA VAL A 306 34.63 35.48 94.86
C VAL A 306 34.96 35.51 93.36
N LEU A 307 36.23 35.34 92.97
CA LEU A 307 36.64 35.26 91.57
C LEU A 307 36.06 34.02 90.87
N LYS A 308 36.00 32.88 91.57
CA LYS A 308 35.40 31.66 91.06
C LYS A 308 33.89 31.83 90.80
N ARG A 309 33.16 32.44 91.74
CA ARG A 309 31.73 32.74 91.57
C ARG A 309 31.46 33.69 90.40
N GLN A 310 32.30 34.71 90.21
CA GLN A 310 32.19 35.62 89.07
C GLN A 310 32.43 34.91 87.73
N GLN A 311 33.37 33.97 87.66
CA GLN A 311 33.58 33.16 86.46
C GLN A 311 32.42 32.19 86.19
N GLU A 312 31.86 31.57 87.23
CA GLU A 312 30.70 30.68 87.12
C GLU A 312 29.44 31.46 86.66
N GLU A 313 29.22 32.68 87.16
CA GLU A 313 28.11 33.53 86.73
C GLU A 313 28.25 34.01 85.27
N GLU A 314 29.45 34.36 84.82
CA GLU A 314 29.71 34.75 83.42
C GLU A 314 29.64 33.55 82.45
N GLN A 315 30.01 32.35 82.91
CA GLN A 315 29.81 31.12 82.13
C GLN A 315 28.33 30.75 82.04
N ALA A 316 27.59 30.84 83.14
CA ALA A 316 26.14 30.60 83.14
C ALA A 316 25.38 31.56 82.20
N ARG A 317 25.77 32.85 82.15
CA ARG A 317 25.19 33.81 81.21
C ARG A 317 25.44 33.45 79.75
N LYS A 318 26.65 32.99 79.42
CA LYS A 318 26.98 32.54 78.05
C LYS A 318 26.23 31.27 77.68
N GLU A 319 26.09 30.33 78.61
CA GLU A 319 25.27 29.13 78.41
C GLU A 319 23.79 29.45 78.20
N GLU A 320 23.25 30.46 78.91
CA GLU A 320 21.89 30.97 78.68
C GLU A 320 21.74 31.64 77.30
N GLU A 321 22.73 32.44 76.87
CA GLU A 321 22.75 33.07 75.55
C GLU A 321 22.85 32.03 74.42
N ASP A 322 23.72 31.03 74.56
CA ASP A 322 23.88 29.94 73.59
C ASP A 322 22.61 29.06 73.54
N ALA A 323 21.97 28.79 74.68
CA ALA A 323 20.70 28.07 74.72
C ALA A 323 19.55 28.81 74.00
N LEU A 324 19.52 30.15 74.10
CA LEU A 324 18.56 30.99 73.36
C LEU A 324 18.84 31.00 71.86
N LEU A 325 20.12 31.02 71.45
CA LEU A 325 20.52 30.91 70.05
C LEU A 325 20.17 29.54 69.44
N ASP A 326 20.36 28.47 70.19
CA ASP A 326 20.02 27.11 69.76
C ASP A 326 18.50 26.91 69.62
N LEU A 327 17.70 27.50 70.52
CA LEU A 327 16.23 27.51 70.41
C LEU A 327 15.76 28.25 69.15
N LEU A 328 16.32 29.43 68.86
CA LEU A 328 15.98 30.20 67.66
C LEU A 328 16.36 29.44 66.38
N ARG A 329 17.50 28.76 66.40
CA ARG A 329 17.98 27.94 65.27
C ARG A 329 17.07 26.73 65.03
N ALA A 330 16.62 26.07 66.10
CA ALA A 330 15.66 24.97 66.03
C ALA A 330 14.28 25.41 65.51
N GLU A 331 13.80 26.60 65.88
CA GLU A 331 12.55 27.16 65.35
C GLU A 331 12.65 27.49 63.86
N MET A 332 13.74 28.14 63.42
CA MET A 332 14.01 28.43 62.00
C MET A 332 14.11 27.15 61.15
N GLU A 333 14.77 26.10 61.66
CA GLU A 333 14.86 24.80 61.00
C GLU A 333 13.50 24.10 60.93
N SER A 334 12.67 24.21 61.97
CA SER A 334 11.30 23.69 62.00
C SER A 334 10.39 24.39 60.99
N GLU A 335 10.49 25.71 60.86
CA GLU A 335 9.73 26.48 59.87
C GLU A 335 10.18 26.17 58.43
N SER A 336 11.50 26.10 58.19
CA SER A 336 12.06 25.67 56.91
C SER A 336 11.63 24.25 56.54
N ALA A 337 11.61 23.33 57.51
CA ALA A 337 11.14 21.96 57.32
C ALA A 337 9.63 21.91 57.00
N ARG A 338 8.80 22.75 57.64
CA ARG A 338 7.37 22.89 57.33
C ARG A 338 7.14 23.45 55.93
N ALA A 339 7.88 24.47 55.52
CA ALA A 339 7.82 25.04 54.18
C ALA A 339 8.24 24.03 53.11
N ALA A 340 9.35 23.32 53.33
CA ALA A 340 9.82 22.26 52.45
C ALA A 340 8.82 21.08 52.36
N ALA A 341 8.16 20.73 53.47
CA ALA A 341 7.12 19.71 53.49
C ALA A 341 5.87 20.14 52.70
N GLN A 342 5.46 21.41 52.82
CA GLN A 342 4.34 21.97 52.04
C GLN A 342 4.67 22.01 50.54
N GLU A 343 5.87 22.44 50.17
CA GLU A 343 6.31 22.45 48.77
C GLU A 343 6.37 21.04 48.18
N ARG A 344 6.86 20.05 48.94
CA ARG A 344 6.84 18.64 48.52
C ARG A 344 5.42 18.13 48.31
N ARG A 345 4.46 18.50 49.16
CA ARG A 345 3.04 18.15 48.99
C ARG A 345 2.45 18.79 47.73
N GLN A 346 2.70 20.09 47.51
CA GLN A 346 2.24 20.80 46.31
C GLN A 346 2.84 20.20 45.03
N ARG A 347 4.13 19.87 45.02
CA ARG A 347 4.78 19.20 43.88
C ARG A 347 4.19 17.81 43.62
N GLN A 348 3.85 17.04 44.66
CA GLN A 348 3.18 15.75 44.50
C GLN A 348 1.75 15.89 43.96
N GLU A 349 1.01 16.90 44.39
CA GLU A 349 -0.34 17.19 43.88
C GLU A 349 -0.29 17.65 42.42
N ALA A 350 0.65 18.53 42.05
CA ALA A 350 0.88 18.95 40.68
C ALA A 350 1.23 17.74 39.79
N ALA A 351 2.20 16.91 40.22
CA ALA A 351 2.58 15.71 39.47
C ALA A 351 1.42 14.70 39.32
N ARG A 352 0.53 14.59 40.31
CA ARG A 352 -0.68 13.76 40.21
C ARG A 352 -1.69 14.34 39.21
N ARG A 353 -1.85 15.66 39.15
CA ARG A 353 -2.73 16.34 38.19
C ARG A 353 -2.19 16.19 36.77
N ASP A 354 -0.91 16.45 36.55
CA ASP A 354 -0.25 16.27 35.25
C ASP A 354 -0.36 14.83 34.75
N MET A 355 -0.19 13.85 35.65
CA MET A 355 -0.37 12.43 35.32
C MET A 355 -1.83 12.10 34.94
N ALA A 356 -2.81 12.69 35.63
CA ALA A 356 -4.23 12.50 35.32
C ALA A 356 -4.59 13.12 33.97
N GLU A 357 -4.15 14.36 33.71
CA GLU A 357 -4.37 15.07 32.44
C GLU A 357 -3.71 14.36 31.26
N ALA A 358 -2.47 13.88 31.42
CA ALA A 358 -1.77 13.10 30.41
C ALA A 358 -2.50 11.77 30.12
N ASN A 359 -3.06 11.12 31.14
CA ASN A 359 -3.84 9.89 30.98
C ASN A 359 -5.16 10.14 30.24
N GLU A 360 -5.84 11.24 30.55
CA GLU A 360 -7.05 11.66 29.85
C GLU A 360 -6.78 12.02 28.39
N ALA A 361 -5.72 12.79 28.11
CA ALA A 361 -5.29 13.11 26.76
C ALA A 361 -4.95 11.83 25.96
N GLN A 362 -4.25 10.88 26.59
CA GLN A 362 -3.95 9.59 25.98
C GLN A 362 -5.22 8.78 25.69
N LYS A 363 -6.21 8.79 26.58
CA LYS A 363 -7.52 8.14 26.38
C LYS A 363 -8.29 8.78 25.22
N ARG A 364 -8.32 10.11 25.13
CA ARG A 364 -8.96 10.86 24.03
C ARG A 364 -8.31 10.52 22.70
N PHE A 365 -6.98 10.57 22.62
CA PHE A 365 -6.24 10.21 21.40
C PHE A 365 -6.47 8.75 20.99
N LYS A 366 -6.48 7.81 21.95
CA LYS A 366 -6.82 6.40 21.67
C LYS A 366 -8.28 6.23 21.20
N ALA A 367 -9.22 7.01 21.74
CA ALA A 367 -10.61 6.97 21.33
C ALA A 367 -10.80 7.52 19.91
N GLU A 368 -10.15 8.64 19.57
CA GLU A 368 -10.16 9.22 18.23
C GLU A 368 -9.53 8.27 17.20
N ARG A 369 -8.38 7.66 17.52
CA ARG A 369 -7.79 6.62 16.66
C ARG A 369 -8.73 5.45 16.42
N ARG A 370 -9.38 4.93 17.47
CA ARG A 370 -10.35 3.83 17.33
C ARG A 370 -11.59 4.25 16.52
N ALA A 371 -12.04 5.49 16.64
CA ALA A 371 -13.15 6.01 15.85
C ALA A 371 -12.77 6.12 14.37
N ALA A 372 -11.56 6.61 14.07
CA ALA A 372 -11.03 6.68 12.71
C ALA A 372 -10.83 5.29 12.09
N GLU A 373 -10.30 4.33 12.86
CA GLU A 373 -10.16 2.93 12.43
C GLU A 373 -11.54 2.30 12.14
N ARG A 374 -12.54 2.52 13.00
CA ARG A 374 -13.92 2.06 12.75
C ARG A 374 -14.54 2.69 11.51
N ALA A 375 -14.37 3.99 11.30
CA ALA A 375 -14.85 4.67 10.09
C ALA A 375 -14.19 4.10 8.83
N GLY A 376 -12.87 3.86 8.87
CA GLY A 376 -12.14 3.19 7.79
C GLY A 376 -12.62 1.76 7.53
N GLU A 377 -12.90 0.98 8.58
CA GLU A 377 -13.49 -0.36 8.44
C GLU A 377 -14.90 -0.33 7.84
N GLU A 378 -15.72 0.65 8.20
CA GLU A 378 -17.06 0.82 7.65
C GLU A 378 -17.02 1.21 6.18
N GLU A 379 -16.13 2.12 5.79
CA GLU A 379 -15.89 2.47 4.39
C GLU A 379 -15.37 1.26 3.60
N PHE A 380 -14.46 0.49 4.18
CA PHE A 380 -13.97 -0.75 3.57
C PHE A 380 -15.09 -1.79 3.40
N ARG A 381 -15.93 -2.00 4.42
CA ARG A 381 -17.11 -2.89 4.32
C ARG A 381 -18.09 -2.40 3.25
N ARG A 382 -18.36 -1.10 3.15
CA ARG A 382 -19.24 -0.55 2.10
C ARG A 382 -18.68 -0.81 0.71
N ARG A 383 -17.39 -0.51 0.47
CA ARG A 383 -16.72 -0.79 -0.82
C ARG A 383 -16.71 -2.27 -1.17
N MET A 384 -16.52 -3.15 -0.17
CA MET A 384 -16.60 -4.60 -0.37
C MET A 384 -18.01 -5.06 -0.74
N LEU A 385 -19.05 -4.55 -0.07
CA LEU A 385 -20.44 -4.87 -0.39
C LEU A 385 -20.85 -4.34 -1.77
N GLU A 386 -20.41 -3.14 -2.15
CA GLU A 386 -20.62 -2.58 -3.50
C GLU A 386 -19.95 -3.44 -4.55
N ARG A 387 -18.68 -3.83 -4.33
CA ARG A 387 -17.95 -4.73 -5.22
C ARG A 387 -18.64 -6.08 -5.37
N PHE A 388 -19.10 -6.69 -4.28
CA PHE A 388 -19.84 -7.95 -4.36
C PHE A 388 -21.16 -7.78 -5.12
N ALA A 389 -21.88 -6.67 -4.94
CA ALA A 389 -23.10 -6.40 -5.70
C ALA A 389 -22.82 -6.22 -7.21
N GLU A 390 -21.69 -5.61 -7.57
CA GLU A 390 -21.23 -5.49 -8.96
C GLU A 390 -20.83 -6.84 -9.56
N GLU A 391 -20.06 -7.64 -8.81
CA GLU A 391 -19.66 -9.00 -9.20
C GLU A 391 -20.89 -9.91 -9.38
N ASP A 392 -21.87 -9.88 -8.47
CA ASP A 392 -23.12 -10.63 -8.57
C ASP A 392 -23.95 -10.21 -9.80
N ARG A 393 -24.03 -8.90 -10.11
CA ARG A 393 -24.72 -8.40 -11.32
C ARG A 393 -24.04 -8.89 -12.59
N LEU A 394 -22.70 -8.86 -12.63
CA LEU A 394 -21.92 -9.36 -13.76
C LEU A 394 -22.08 -10.87 -13.91
N GLU A 395 -22.09 -11.62 -12.82
CA GLU A 395 -22.31 -13.06 -12.83
C GLU A 395 -23.71 -13.41 -13.35
N GLN A 396 -24.75 -12.71 -12.92
CA GLN A 396 -26.11 -12.87 -13.46
C GLN A 396 -26.15 -12.61 -14.97
N MET A 397 -25.53 -11.54 -15.46
CA MET A 397 -25.45 -11.25 -16.90
C MET A 397 -24.66 -12.31 -17.67
N ASN A 398 -23.55 -12.81 -17.10
CA ASN A 398 -22.76 -13.87 -17.70
C ASN A 398 -23.51 -15.20 -17.75
N MET A 399 -24.27 -15.53 -16.70
CA MET A 399 -25.14 -16.70 -16.66
C MET A 399 -26.26 -16.61 -17.71
N GLN A 400 -26.89 -15.44 -17.87
CA GLN A 400 -27.86 -15.22 -18.93
C GLN A 400 -27.23 -15.37 -20.33
N LYS A 401 -26.05 -14.79 -20.57
CA LYS A 401 -25.31 -14.95 -21.83
C LYS A 401 -24.94 -16.40 -22.11
N ARG A 402 -24.51 -17.16 -21.09
CA ARG A 402 -24.22 -18.60 -21.22
C ARG A 402 -25.47 -19.39 -21.58
N ARG A 403 -26.60 -19.14 -20.90
CA ARG A 403 -27.90 -19.77 -21.21
C ARG A 403 -28.35 -19.44 -22.63
N ALA A 404 -28.22 -18.18 -23.07
CA ALA A 404 -28.58 -17.77 -24.42
C ALA A 404 -27.70 -18.44 -25.49
N LYS A 405 -26.37 -18.53 -25.26
CA LYS A 405 -25.45 -19.24 -26.16
C LYS A 405 -25.74 -20.73 -26.25
N GLN A 406 -26.02 -21.38 -25.11
CA GLN A 406 -26.42 -22.80 -25.08
C GLN A 406 -27.73 -23.01 -25.81
N ALA A 407 -28.73 -22.16 -25.60
CA ALA A 407 -30.01 -22.24 -26.30
C ALA A 407 -29.86 -22.02 -27.82
N ALA A 408 -29.02 -21.07 -28.24
CA ALA A 408 -28.72 -20.85 -29.66
C ALA A 408 -28.01 -22.06 -30.28
N HIS A 409 -27.03 -22.63 -29.57
CA HIS A 409 -26.33 -23.83 -30.02
C HIS A 409 -27.26 -25.03 -30.12
N MET A 410 -28.14 -25.26 -29.14
CA MET A 410 -29.15 -26.32 -29.19
C MET A 410 -30.12 -26.13 -30.37
N ARG A 411 -30.60 -24.90 -30.61
CA ARG A 411 -31.44 -24.60 -31.79
C ARG A 411 -30.73 -24.91 -33.10
N GLU A 412 -29.45 -24.59 -33.20
CA GLU A 412 -28.66 -24.88 -34.42
C GLU A 412 -28.43 -26.38 -34.59
N VAL A 413 -28.15 -27.11 -33.50
CA VAL A 413 -28.03 -28.57 -33.51
C VAL A 413 -29.36 -29.22 -33.91
N ASP A 414 -30.48 -28.76 -33.37
CA ASP A 414 -31.81 -29.26 -33.74
C ASP A 414 -32.13 -28.99 -35.22
N ARG A 415 -31.75 -27.80 -35.73
CA ARG A 415 -31.86 -27.47 -37.15
C ARG A 415 -31.02 -28.40 -38.02
N LEU A 416 -29.77 -28.66 -37.65
CA LEU A 416 -28.89 -29.60 -38.36
C LEU A 416 -29.43 -31.03 -38.32
N MET A 417 -29.98 -31.47 -37.18
CA MET A 417 -30.59 -32.79 -37.03
C MET A 417 -31.90 -32.91 -37.83
N ALA A 418 -32.72 -31.86 -37.87
CA ALA A 418 -33.90 -31.80 -38.73
C ALA A 418 -33.52 -31.86 -40.22
N TYR A 419 -32.51 -31.09 -40.64
CA TYR A 419 -31.99 -31.13 -42.00
C TYR A 419 -31.41 -32.50 -42.38
N ARG A 420 -30.65 -33.13 -41.47
CA ARG A 420 -30.13 -34.49 -41.67
C ARG A 420 -31.26 -35.53 -41.78
N ARG A 421 -32.33 -35.40 -40.99
CA ARG A 421 -33.53 -36.26 -41.10
C ARG A 421 -34.24 -36.05 -42.43
N GLN A 422 -34.41 -34.81 -42.87
CA GLN A 422 -35.00 -34.50 -44.19
C GLN A 422 -34.18 -35.11 -45.33
N LEU A 423 -32.85 -34.98 -45.28
CA LEU A 423 -31.94 -35.63 -46.24
C LEU A 423 -32.08 -37.15 -46.22
N TYR A 424 -32.15 -37.77 -45.03
CA TYR A 424 -32.33 -39.21 -44.91
C TYR A 424 -33.66 -39.68 -45.53
N PHE A 425 -34.77 -38.99 -45.24
CA PHE A 425 -36.06 -39.31 -45.85
C PHE A 425 -36.06 -39.11 -47.37
N ALA A 426 -35.50 -38.00 -47.86
CA ALA A 426 -35.36 -37.77 -49.30
C ALA A 426 -34.49 -38.82 -50.00
N MET A 427 -33.40 -39.27 -49.36
CA MET A 427 -32.57 -40.37 -49.87
C MET A 427 -33.31 -41.71 -49.88
N ARG A 428 -34.09 -42.01 -48.82
CA ARG A 428 -34.89 -43.25 -48.76
C ARG A 428 -36.02 -43.26 -49.79
N GLU A 429 -36.71 -42.14 -49.97
CA GLU A 429 -37.73 -42.00 -51.01
C GLU A 429 -37.12 -42.16 -52.42
N ALA A 430 -35.92 -41.63 -52.65
CA ALA A 430 -35.20 -41.80 -53.91
C ALA A 430 -34.74 -43.26 -54.14
N GLU A 431 -34.28 -43.94 -53.08
CA GLU A 431 -33.91 -45.36 -53.10
C GLU A 431 -35.14 -46.24 -53.41
N GLU A 432 -36.25 -46.06 -52.69
CA GLU A 432 -37.50 -46.79 -52.94
C GLU A 432 -38.05 -46.53 -54.35
N ALA A 433 -37.92 -45.30 -54.86
CA ALA A 433 -38.34 -44.98 -56.23
C ALA A 433 -37.44 -45.66 -57.28
N ALA A 434 -36.13 -45.79 -57.01
CA ALA A 434 -35.21 -46.51 -57.87
C ALA A 434 -35.47 -48.03 -57.84
N GLU A 435 -35.70 -48.61 -56.67
CA GLU A 435 -36.08 -50.02 -56.50
C GLU A 435 -37.40 -50.34 -57.21
N ARG A 436 -38.41 -49.46 -57.15
CA ARG A 436 -39.67 -49.64 -57.90
C ARG A 436 -39.43 -49.65 -59.41
N ARG A 437 -38.60 -48.73 -59.92
CA ARG A 437 -38.24 -48.71 -61.35
C ARG A 437 -37.49 -49.97 -61.76
N GLN A 438 -36.54 -50.43 -60.94
CA GLN A 438 -35.83 -51.67 -61.18
C GLN A 438 -36.77 -52.88 -61.16
N ALA A 439 -37.69 -52.96 -60.20
CA ALA A 439 -38.68 -54.03 -60.13
C ALA A 439 -39.64 -54.02 -61.34
N GLU A 440 -40.04 -52.83 -61.83
CA GLU A 440 -40.84 -52.70 -63.06
C GLU A 440 -40.06 -53.14 -64.31
N GLU A 441 -38.77 -52.80 -64.40
CA GLU A 441 -37.89 -53.23 -65.48
C GLU A 441 -37.62 -54.74 -65.43
N GLU A 442 -37.36 -55.31 -64.25
CA GLU A 442 -37.19 -56.74 -64.04
C GLU A 442 -38.48 -57.51 -64.35
N ALA A 443 -39.65 -57.01 -63.95
CA ALA A 443 -40.94 -57.61 -64.30
C ALA A 443 -41.18 -57.59 -65.82
N ARG A 444 -40.78 -56.51 -66.51
CA ARG A 444 -40.84 -56.44 -67.98
C ARG A 444 -39.90 -57.46 -68.64
N VAL A 445 -38.66 -57.56 -68.18
CA VAL A 445 -37.70 -58.53 -68.69
C VAL A 445 -38.17 -59.96 -68.42
N ALA A 446 -38.67 -60.24 -67.21
CA ALA A 446 -39.22 -61.55 -66.84
C ALA A 446 -40.42 -61.94 -67.73
N ALA A 447 -41.31 -61.00 -68.04
CA ALA A 447 -42.43 -61.24 -68.96
C ALA A 447 -41.95 -61.58 -70.39
N VAL A 448 -40.93 -60.88 -70.89
CA VAL A 448 -40.32 -61.17 -72.21
C VAL A 448 -39.62 -62.53 -72.20
N VAL A 449 -38.86 -62.85 -71.14
CA VAL A 449 -38.18 -64.15 -70.99
C VAL A 449 -39.20 -65.29 -70.88
N ALA A 450 -40.30 -65.12 -70.14
CA ALA A 450 -41.36 -66.11 -70.04
C ALA A 450 -42.05 -66.34 -71.39
N ALA A 451 -42.33 -65.28 -72.16
CA ALA A 451 -42.91 -65.40 -73.49
C ALA A 451 -41.98 -66.13 -74.48
N GLU A 452 -40.69 -65.80 -74.49
CA GLU A 452 -39.71 -66.50 -75.32
C GLU A 452 -39.45 -67.94 -74.85
N ARG A 453 -39.46 -68.18 -73.54
CA ARG A 453 -39.35 -69.53 -72.97
C ARG A 453 -40.53 -70.41 -73.41
N GLN A 454 -41.75 -69.88 -73.36
CA GLN A 454 -42.94 -70.59 -73.86
C GLN A 454 -42.86 -70.84 -75.37
N ARG A 455 -42.34 -69.88 -76.15
CA ARG A 455 -42.09 -70.07 -77.58
C ARG A 455 -41.07 -71.19 -77.84
N MET A 456 -39.92 -71.16 -77.17
CA MET A 456 -38.89 -72.20 -77.30
C MET A 456 -39.41 -73.58 -76.89
N LEU A 457 -40.23 -73.68 -75.85
CA LEU A 457 -40.84 -74.94 -75.42
C LEU A 457 -41.86 -75.48 -76.44
N ARG A 458 -42.62 -74.60 -77.11
CA ARG A 458 -43.51 -75.01 -78.21
C ARG A 458 -42.72 -75.51 -79.42
N GLU A 459 -41.66 -74.80 -79.81
CA GLU A 459 -40.78 -75.19 -80.91
C GLU A 459 -40.05 -76.52 -80.62
N ALA A 460 -39.63 -76.74 -79.37
CA ALA A 460 -38.94 -77.96 -78.91
C ALA A 460 -39.87 -79.17 -78.63
N GLY A 461 -41.19 -79.05 -78.88
CA GLY A 461 -42.17 -80.12 -78.60
C GLY A 461 -41.89 -81.46 -79.31
N HIS A 462 -41.21 -81.43 -80.45
CA HIS A 462 -40.83 -82.62 -81.23
C HIS A 462 -39.65 -83.41 -80.62
N LEU A 463 -38.96 -82.86 -79.62
CA LEU A 463 -37.83 -83.48 -78.93
C LEU A 463 -38.22 -84.07 -77.57
N SER A 464 -39.51 -84.19 -77.27
CA SER A 464 -40.06 -84.56 -75.94
C SER A 464 -39.37 -85.76 -75.29
N ASP A 465 -38.92 -86.73 -76.08
CA ASP A 465 -38.39 -88.00 -75.61
C ASP A 465 -36.90 -87.93 -75.23
N TYR A 466 -36.20 -86.84 -75.59
CA TYR A 466 -34.75 -86.67 -75.41
C TYR A 466 -34.38 -85.48 -74.49
N LEU A 467 -35.33 -84.89 -73.77
CA LEU A 467 -35.05 -83.75 -72.89
C LEU A 467 -34.39 -84.17 -71.55
N PRO A 468 -33.35 -83.46 -71.09
CA PRO A 468 -32.79 -83.66 -69.76
C PRO A 468 -33.77 -83.28 -68.64
N LYS A 469 -33.63 -83.91 -67.47
CA LYS A 469 -34.51 -83.66 -66.31
C LYS A 469 -34.38 -82.21 -65.85
N GLY A 470 -35.51 -81.50 -65.68
CA GLY A 470 -35.58 -80.14 -65.14
C GLY A 470 -35.84 -79.01 -66.15
N VAL A 471 -36.06 -79.33 -67.43
CA VAL A 471 -36.34 -78.30 -68.48
C VAL A 471 -37.73 -77.68 -68.32
N VAL A 472 -38.73 -78.47 -67.92
CA VAL A 472 -40.10 -78.01 -67.66
C VAL A 472 -40.23 -77.64 -66.18
N GLN A 473 -40.58 -76.38 -65.90
CA GLN A 473 -40.67 -75.84 -64.54
C GLN A 473 -42.08 -75.87 -63.95
N SER A 474 -43.12 -75.89 -64.79
CA SER A 474 -44.53 -75.91 -64.35
C SER A 474 -45.39 -76.89 -65.16
N LEU A 475 -46.56 -77.26 -64.61
CA LEU A 475 -47.53 -78.13 -65.31
C LEU A 475 -48.12 -77.46 -66.57
N GLU A 476 -48.15 -76.12 -66.59
CA GLU A 476 -48.59 -75.33 -67.74
C GLU A 476 -47.58 -75.42 -68.90
N GLU A 477 -46.27 -75.35 -68.60
CA GLU A 477 -45.20 -75.55 -69.58
C GLU A 477 -45.21 -76.95 -70.20
N LEU A 478 -45.56 -77.98 -69.42
CA LEU A 478 -45.71 -79.36 -69.91
C LEU A 478 -46.85 -79.49 -70.92
N SER A 479 -47.95 -78.75 -70.69
CA SER A 479 -49.13 -78.76 -71.55
C SER A 479 -48.84 -78.07 -72.88
N LEU A 480 -48.18 -76.91 -72.84
CA LEU A 480 -47.75 -76.16 -74.03
C LEU A 480 -46.77 -76.95 -74.92
N MET A 481 -45.88 -77.74 -74.32
CA MET A 481 -44.93 -78.59 -75.06
C MET A 481 -45.64 -79.77 -75.76
N LYS A 482 -46.66 -80.36 -75.12
CA LYS A 482 -47.50 -81.42 -75.72
C LYS A 482 -48.37 -80.89 -76.87
N GLU A 483 -48.89 -79.67 -76.77
CA GLU A 483 -49.59 -79.02 -77.88
C GLU A 483 -48.66 -78.81 -79.09
N GLY A 484 -47.42 -78.36 -78.86
CA GLY A 484 -46.40 -78.24 -79.91
C GLY A 484 -46.03 -79.59 -80.56
N SER A 485 -45.93 -80.66 -79.77
CA SER A 485 -45.66 -82.01 -80.31
C SER A 485 -46.81 -82.52 -81.18
N GLN A 486 -48.07 -82.31 -80.76
CA GLN A 486 -49.25 -82.69 -81.53
C GLN A 486 -49.36 -81.92 -82.85
N GLN A 487 -49.05 -80.62 -82.85
CA GLN A 487 -48.99 -79.81 -84.07
C GLN A 487 -47.89 -80.28 -85.04
N HIS A 488 -46.73 -80.71 -84.53
CA HIS A 488 -45.65 -81.23 -85.36
C HIS A 488 -45.96 -82.63 -85.92
N THR A 489 -46.73 -83.45 -85.20
CA THR A 489 -47.11 -84.82 -85.61
C THR A 489 -48.22 -84.81 -86.67
N GLN A 490 -49.07 -83.76 -86.69
CA GLN A 490 -50.12 -83.57 -87.71
C GLN A 490 -49.55 -83.21 -89.11
N TRP A 491 -48.28 -82.81 -89.20
CA TRP A 491 -47.60 -82.52 -90.46
C TRP A 491 -46.92 -83.73 -91.13
N GLN A 492 -46.94 -84.94 -90.53
CA GLN A 492 -46.30 -86.14 -91.10
C GLN A 492 -47.22 -87.38 -91.10
N ALA A 493 -48.05 -87.52 -92.14
CA ALA A 493 -48.60 -88.81 -92.58
C ALA A 493 -48.75 -88.83 -94.13
N PRO A 494 -48.36 -89.91 -94.86
CA PRO A 494 -48.15 -89.89 -96.31
C PRO A 494 -49.24 -90.61 -97.14
N SER A 495 -49.48 -90.17 -98.38
CA SER A 495 -50.08 -91.00 -99.44
C SER A 495 -49.55 -90.64 -100.85
N LEU A 496 -49.09 -91.68 -101.56
CA LEU A 496 -48.47 -91.70 -102.89
C LEU A 496 -49.45 -91.39 -104.04
N HIS A 497 -49.00 -90.69 -105.09
CA HIS A 497 -49.11 -91.02 -106.54
C HIS A 497 -48.30 -90.00 -107.41
N PRO A 498 -47.67 -90.41 -108.54
CA PRO A 498 -46.96 -89.54 -109.52
C PRO A 498 -47.81 -89.34 -110.82
N PRO A 499 -47.36 -88.71 -111.95
CA PRO A 499 -46.03 -88.17 -112.31
C PRO A 499 -46.02 -86.79 -113.05
N ALA A 500 -44.79 -86.36 -113.41
CA ALA A 500 -44.37 -85.70 -114.66
C ALA A 500 -44.21 -84.15 -114.75
N SER A 501 -42.92 -83.76 -114.72
CA SER A 501 -42.22 -82.94 -115.71
C SER A 501 -42.45 -81.42 -115.84
N THR A 502 -41.30 -80.72 -115.86
CA THR A 502 -40.93 -79.61 -116.76
C THR A 502 -40.77 -78.23 -116.12
N GLY A 503 -39.53 -77.73 -116.21
CA GLY A 503 -39.26 -76.34 -116.57
C GLY A 503 -38.61 -75.47 -115.49
N MET A 504 -37.34 -75.11 -115.72
CA MET A 504 -36.75 -73.75 -115.73
C MET A 504 -37.19 -72.71 -114.67
N ALA A 505 -36.38 -71.79 -114.16
CA ALA A 505 -34.99 -71.36 -114.27
C ALA A 505 -34.87 -70.09 -113.39
N GLN A 506 -33.67 -69.77 -112.88
CA GLN A 506 -33.18 -68.41 -112.56
C GLN A 506 -33.89 -67.67 -111.39
N GLN A 507 -33.32 -66.74 -110.61
CA GLN A 507 -32.08 -65.92 -110.56
C GLN A 507 -32.03 -65.39 -109.10
N LEU A 508 -30.93 -65.48 -108.34
CA LEU A 508 -29.82 -64.51 -108.20
C LEU A 508 -30.19 -63.05 -107.88
N GLY A 509 -29.55 -62.53 -106.83
CA GLY A 509 -29.30 -61.10 -106.56
C GLY A 509 -29.17 -60.82 -105.05
N SER A 510 -28.01 -60.86 -104.39
CA SER A 510 -26.87 -59.90 -104.48
C SER A 510 -27.29 -58.48 -104.06
N ALA A 511 -26.63 -57.70 -103.22
CA ALA A 511 -25.45 -57.83 -102.38
C ALA A 511 -25.23 -56.50 -101.62
N ALA A 512 -24.51 -56.58 -100.50
CA ALA A 512 -23.36 -55.73 -100.15
C ALA A 512 -23.62 -54.28 -99.68
N SER A 513 -23.28 -53.94 -98.44
CA SER A 513 -21.94 -53.52 -97.92
C SER A 513 -21.90 -52.00 -97.78
N GLY A 514 -21.33 -51.38 -96.75
CA GLY A 514 -20.60 -51.86 -95.57
C GLY A 514 -19.92 -50.67 -94.87
N TRP A 515 -19.01 -51.02 -93.94
CA TRP A 515 -17.89 -50.20 -93.40
C TRP A 515 -18.24 -49.02 -92.47
N ASP A 516 -17.46 -48.65 -91.45
CA ASP A 516 -16.53 -49.35 -90.55
C ASP A 516 -16.08 -48.33 -89.46
N ALA A 517 -15.61 -48.87 -88.33
CA ALA A 517 -14.48 -48.39 -87.50
C ALA A 517 -14.59 -47.30 -86.38
N ARG A 518 -14.15 -47.79 -85.18
CA ARG A 518 -13.30 -47.21 -84.09
C ARG A 518 -13.92 -46.27 -83.05
N ARG A 519 -13.44 -46.16 -81.79
CA ARG A 519 -12.58 -46.93 -80.82
C ARG A 519 -12.38 -46.00 -79.59
N GLN A 520 -12.26 -46.58 -78.37
CA GLN A 520 -11.54 -46.15 -77.12
C GLN A 520 -12.46 -46.26 -75.88
N GLN A 521 -12.28 -47.18 -74.92
CA GLN A 521 -11.33 -47.25 -73.76
C GLN A 521 -11.33 -45.98 -72.89
N ALA A 522 -11.33 -45.94 -71.55
CA ALA A 522 -11.23 -46.88 -70.41
C ALA A 522 -11.89 -46.16 -69.18
N GLY A 523 -12.44 -46.79 -68.14
CA GLY A 523 -11.72 -47.38 -67.00
C GLY A 523 -11.33 -46.35 -65.92
N GLY A 524 -12.03 -46.30 -64.77
CA GLY A 524 -11.62 -45.50 -63.61
C GLY A 524 -12.53 -45.64 -62.38
N TRP A 525 -12.03 -46.29 -61.33
CA TRP A 525 -12.56 -46.31 -59.95
C TRP A 525 -11.49 -45.71 -59.02
N GLN A 526 -11.86 -44.87 -58.04
CA GLN A 526 -11.39 -44.89 -56.63
C GLN A 526 -11.95 -43.74 -55.76
N ALA A 527 -12.05 -44.04 -54.47
CA ALA A 527 -12.67 -43.28 -53.38
C ALA A 527 -11.73 -42.19 -52.73
N PRO A 528 -12.22 -41.37 -51.77
CA PRO A 528 -11.49 -40.20 -51.24
C PRO A 528 -10.80 -40.46 -49.89
N ALA A 529 -9.78 -39.66 -49.58
CA ALA A 529 -9.09 -39.63 -48.28
C ALA A 529 -9.09 -38.21 -47.65
N SER A 530 -9.73 -38.13 -46.49
CA SER A 530 -9.29 -37.55 -45.19
C SER A 530 -8.32 -36.37 -45.09
N GLY A 531 -8.66 -35.41 -44.20
CA GLY A 531 -7.73 -34.53 -43.46
C GLY A 531 -8.29 -33.13 -43.16
N MET A 532 -9.15 -32.95 -42.15
CA MET A 532 -8.85 -32.42 -40.79
C MET A 532 -8.41 -30.93 -40.70
N GLN A 533 -9.29 -30.07 -40.15
CA GLN A 533 -9.18 -29.35 -38.85
C GLN A 533 -8.48 -27.98 -38.96
N ALA A 534 -8.79 -26.89 -38.24
CA ALA A 534 -9.84 -26.42 -37.32
C ALA A 534 -9.57 -24.89 -37.18
N SER A 535 -10.56 -23.99 -37.08
CA SER A 535 -11.05 -23.38 -35.81
C SER A 535 -9.91 -22.99 -34.84
N SER A 536 -9.80 -21.82 -34.19
CA SER A 536 -10.60 -20.62 -33.95
C SER A 536 -9.82 -19.77 -32.92
N GLN A 537 -10.26 -18.52 -32.63
CA GLN A 537 -9.95 -17.72 -31.41
C GLN A 537 -8.61 -16.96 -31.37
N LEU A 538 -8.44 -15.75 -30.80
CA LEU A 538 -9.30 -14.68 -30.25
C LEU A 538 -8.36 -13.47 -29.99
N VAL A 539 -8.84 -12.27 -30.37
CA VAL A 539 -8.66 -10.88 -29.89
C VAL A 539 -7.40 -10.45 -29.07
N PRO A 540 -6.77 -9.31 -29.44
CA PRO A 540 -5.64 -8.68 -28.73
C PRO A 540 -6.02 -7.49 -27.82
N ALA A 541 -5.03 -7.02 -27.06
CA ALA A 541 -5.08 -5.87 -26.16
C ALA A 541 -4.76 -4.53 -26.85
N ALA A 542 -5.31 -3.45 -26.29
CA ALA A 542 -5.11 -2.02 -26.59
C ALA A 542 -5.27 -1.27 -25.26
N LEU A 543 -4.75 -0.09 -24.92
CA LEU A 543 -4.11 1.07 -25.57
C LEU A 543 -3.44 1.85 -24.39
N GLN A 544 -2.20 2.34 -24.45
CA GLN A 544 -1.78 3.72 -24.78
C GLN A 544 -2.34 4.85 -23.86
N GLN A 545 -1.47 5.63 -23.19
CA GLN A 545 -1.27 7.10 -23.33
C GLN A 545 -0.57 7.80 -22.13
N ALA A 546 0.53 8.49 -22.46
CA ALA A 546 1.02 9.82 -22.07
C ALA A 546 0.72 10.47 -20.69
N ARG A 547 1.77 10.95 -19.99
CA ARG A 547 2.19 12.38 -19.92
C ARG A 547 3.22 12.68 -18.80
N THR A 548 4.16 13.54 -19.19
CA THR A 548 5.05 14.48 -18.47
C THR A 548 4.70 14.95 -17.05
N GLY A 549 5.73 15.21 -16.23
CA GLY A 549 5.69 16.24 -15.17
C GLY A 549 6.71 16.09 -14.03
N GLN A 550 7.70 16.99 -13.97
CA GLN A 550 8.67 17.17 -12.89
C GLN A 550 8.01 17.66 -11.58
N SER A 551 8.54 17.27 -10.42
CA SER A 551 9.06 18.22 -9.40
C SER A 551 9.65 17.49 -8.18
N SER A 552 10.69 18.13 -7.66
CA SER A 552 11.47 17.87 -6.46
C SER A 552 10.68 17.94 -5.14
N SER A 553 11.01 17.10 -4.15
CA SER A 553 11.70 17.53 -2.91
C SER A 553 11.58 16.50 -1.76
N ALA A 554 12.70 16.39 -1.02
CA ALA A 554 12.84 16.13 0.42
C ALA A 554 12.44 14.77 1.05
N GLY A 555 13.41 14.17 1.76
CA GLY A 555 13.19 13.94 3.20
C GLY A 555 13.24 12.52 3.76
N ALA A 556 14.45 11.94 3.86
CA ALA A 556 14.99 11.19 5.01
C ALA A 556 14.42 9.80 5.46
N PRO A 557 15.22 8.97 6.18
CA PRO A 557 15.06 7.51 6.28
C PRO A 557 14.85 6.96 7.72
N ALA A 558 14.33 5.73 7.85
CA ALA A 558 14.36 4.95 9.10
C ALA A 558 14.49 3.44 8.77
N LYS A 559 15.65 2.82 8.97
CA LYS A 559 16.08 2.06 10.17
C LYS A 559 15.14 0.92 10.56
N ALA A 560 15.51 -0.30 10.13
CA ALA A 560 15.09 -1.55 10.74
C ALA A 560 16.22 -2.06 11.64
N SER A 561 16.01 -2.06 12.96
CA SER A 561 16.84 -2.73 13.95
C SER A 561 15.98 -3.75 14.67
N GLY A 562 16.19 -5.04 14.39
CA GLY A 562 15.64 -6.14 15.16
C GLY A 562 16.55 -6.44 16.34
N SER A 563 16.09 -6.13 17.55
CA SER A 563 16.68 -6.58 18.81
C SER A 563 15.92 -7.82 19.31
N ARG A 564 16.67 -8.92 19.48
CA ARG A 564 16.27 -10.09 20.26
C ARG A 564 16.99 -10.03 21.61
N SER A 565 16.24 -9.78 22.67
CA SER A 565 16.52 -10.18 24.06
C SER A 565 15.15 -10.60 24.62
N GLY A 566 14.98 -11.68 25.36
CA GLY A 566 15.85 -12.23 26.39
C GLY A 566 15.15 -12.02 27.74
N ALA A 567 14.08 -12.77 28.01
CA ALA A 567 13.45 -12.98 29.32
C ALA A 567 13.35 -14.51 29.45
N GLY A 568 13.87 -15.16 30.49
CA GLY A 568 13.68 -14.85 31.90
C GLY A 568 12.77 -15.95 32.44
N LEU A 569 13.34 -17.14 32.63
CA LEU A 569 12.68 -18.29 33.25
C LEU A 569 13.01 -18.30 34.74
N SER A 570 11.96 -18.44 35.53
CA SER A 570 11.90 -18.84 36.92
C SER A 570 12.58 -20.19 37.16
N TRP A 571 13.55 -20.24 38.07
CA TRP A 571 13.67 -21.07 39.29
C TRP A 571 15.12 -21.00 39.80
#